data_AF-A0AA89BB77-F1
#
_entry.id   AF-A0AA89BB77-F1
#
_cell.length_a   1.000
_cell.length_b   1.000
_cell.length_c   1.000
_cell.angle_alpha   90.00
_cell.angle_beta   90.00
_cell.angle_gamma   90.00
#
_symmetry.space_group_name_H-M   'P 1'
#
loop_
_entity.id
_entity.type
_entity.pdbx_description
1 polymer ?
#
loop_
_entity_poly.entity_id
_entity_poly.type
_entity_poly.pdbx_seq_one_letter_code
_entity_poly.pdbx_strand_id
1 'polypeptide(L)'
;MKLDVNVLRYLSKEDFRCLTAVEMGMRNHEIVPAELIARIASLKHGGTYKVLKNLLKHKLLHHDSSKCEQKMLNNIPIWLFSALCCLDDGFRLTYLGYDFLAIKTLVNRGVFTSVGRQIGVGKESDIFEVANEDGTILAIKLHRLGRISFRAVKSKRDYLRHRSSYNWLYLSRLAALKEFAFMKAASDDTFLCLQALQEHSFPVPNAVDCNRHCVVMSLVQGYSL
;
A
#
# COMPACT_ATOMS: atom_id res chain seq x y z
N MET A 1 -3.80 10.30 -8.56
CA MET A 1 -4.59 9.10 -8.90
C MET A 1 -5.70 8.94 -7.87
N LYS A 2 -6.95 8.80 -8.34
CA LYS A 2 -8.12 8.48 -7.50
C LYS A 2 -8.19 6.96 -7.30
N LEU A 3 -8.81 6.51 -6.21
CA LEU A 3 -8.99 5.09 -5.92
C LEU A 3 -10.26 4.60 -6.63
N ASP A 4 -10.11 3.72 -7.62
CA ASP A 4 -11.25 3.13 -8.34
C ASP A 4 -11.53 1.72 -7.81
N VAL A 5 -12.46 1.62 -6.86
CA VAL A 5 -12.79 0.37 -6.14
C VAL A 5 -13.36 -0.70 -7.09
N ASN A 6 -13.96 -0.30 -8.22
CA ASN A 6 -14.54 -1.22 -9.20
C ASN A 6 -13.52 -2.22 -9.76
N VAL A 7 -12.24 -1.85 -9.82
CA VAL A 7 -11.18 -2.73 -10.33
C VAL A 7 -10.99 -3.95 -9.43
N LEU A 8 -11.25 -3.84 -8.12
CA LEU A 8 -11.13 -4.98 -7.19
C LEU A 8 -12.02 -6.17 -7.56
N ARG A 9 -13.15 -5.92 -8.24
CA ARG A 9 -14.08 -6.98 -8.67
C ARG A 9 -13.53 -7.82 -9.82
N TYR A 10 -12.63 -7.27 -10.63
CA TYR A 10 -12.06 -7.94 -11.80
C TYR A 10 -10.73 -8.65 -11.51
N LEU A 11 -10.17 -8.47 -10.31
CA LEU A 11 -8.91 -9.09 -9.92
C LEU A 11 -9.13 -10.50 -9.36
N SER A 12 -8.39 -11.44 -9.92
CA SER A 12 -8.36 -12.84 -9.50
C SER A 12 -7.47 -13.06 -8.27
N LYS A 13 -7.58 -14.24 -7.65
CA LYS A 13 -6.70 -14.64 -6.54
C LYS A 13 -5.21 -14.68 -6.94
N GLU A 14 -4.93 -15.00 -8.21
CA GLU A 14 -3.56 -15.05 -8.73
C GLU A 14 -2.96 -13.64 -8.87
N ASP A 15 -3.76 -12.65 -9.25
CA ASP A 15 -3.34 -11.24 -9.33
C ASP A 15 -2.87 -10.73 -7.95
N PHE A 16 -3.65 -11.00 -6.89
CA PHE A 16 -3.27 -10.65 -5.52
C PHE A 16 -2.02 -11.40 -5.03
N ARG A 17 -1.83 -12.65 -5.47
CA ARG A 17 -0.64 -13.43 -5.15
C ARG A 17 0.61 -12.83 -5.80
N CYS A 18 0.52 -12.41 -7.06
CA CYS A 18 1.59 -11.67 -7.74
C CYS A 18 1.89 -10.32 -7.08
N LEU A 19 0.86 -9.55 -6.71
CA LEU A 19 1.06 -8.27 -6.00
C LEU A 19 1.76 -8.46 -4.65
N THR A 20 1.40 -9.51 -3.91
CA THR A 20 2.06 -9.87 -2.64
C THR A 20 3.51 -10.29 -2.87
N ALA A 21 3.79 -11.05 -3.94
CA ALA A 21 5.15 -11.42 -4.31
C ALA A 21 6.02 -10.20 -4.63
N VAL A 22 5.47 -9.20 -5.33
CA VAL A 22 6.14 -7.91 -5.57
C VAL A 22 6.41 -7.18 -4.26
N GLU A 23 5.43 -7.09 -3.35
CA GLU A 23 5.63 -6.46 -2.03
C GLU A 23 6.74 -7.15 -1.22
N MET A 24 6.81 -8.48 -1.26
CA MET A 24 7.88 -9.24 -0.60
C MET A 24 9.24 -8.95 -1.25
N GLY A 25 9.31 -8.92 -2.58
CA GLY A 25 10.54 -8.57 -3.31
C GLY A 25 11.01 -7.14 -3.04
N MET A 26 10.08 -6.20 -2.86
CA MET A 26 10.37 -4.79 -2.59
C MET A 26 11.04 -4.52 -1.24
N ARG A 27 11.06 -5.51 -0.33
CA ARG A 27 11.78 -5.39 0.94
C ARG A 27 13.30 -5.40 0.76
N ASN A 28 13.77 -6.10 -0.28
CA ASN A 28 15.19 -6.34 -0.53
C ASN A 28 15.67 -5.59 -1.79
N HIS A 29 14.82 -5.41 -2.80
CA HIS A 29 15.14 -4.73 -4.06
C HIS A 29 14.21 -3.56 -4.31
N GLU A 30 14.73 -2.42 -4.79
CA GLU A 30 13.87 -1.28 -5.16
C GLU A 30 12.98 -1.61 -6.37
N ILE A 31 13.53 -2.36 -7.31
CA ILE A 31 12.87 -2.86 -8.51
C ILE A 31 12.97 -4.38 -8.50
N VAL A 32 11.84 -5.07 -8.59
CA VAL A 32 11.75 -6.53 -8.49
C VAL A 32 11.72 -7.13 -9.90
N PRO A 33 12.66 -8.03 -10.26
CA PRO A 33 12.66 -8.64 -11.59
C PRO A 33 11.51 -9.65 -11.74
N ALA A 34 10.99 -9.79 -12.96
CA ALA A 34 9.90 -10.71 -13.30
C ALA A 34 10.15 -12.15 -12.85
N GLU A 35 11.39 -12.63 -13.00
CA GLU A 35 11.79 -14.00 -12.63
C GLU A 35 11.65 -14.24 -11.12
N LEU A 36 12.06 -13.26 -10.30
CA LEU A 36 11.91 -13.35 -8.84
C LEU A 36 10.44 -13.36 -8.45
N ILE A 37 9.60 -12.56 -9.12
CA ILE A 37 8.14 -12.55 -8.88
C ILE A 37 7.56 -13.92 -9.22
N ALA A 38 7.94 -14.53 -10.35
CA ALA A 38 7.47 -15.85 -10.73
C ALA A 38 7.84 -16.93 -9.70
N ARG A 39 9.08 -16.89 -9.17
CA ARG A 39 9.55 -17.80 -8.13
C ARG A 39 8.77 -17.64 -6.83
N ILE A 40 8.61 -16.41 -6.33
CA ILE A 40 7.88 -16.14 -5.07
C ILE A 40 6.38 -16.43 -5.23
N ALA A 41 5.79 -16.03 -6.35
CA ALA A 41 4.37 -16.26 -6.60
C ALA A 41 4.07 -17.75 -6.77
N SER A 42 5.03 -18.57 -7.23
CA SER A 42 4.88 -20.03 -7.40
C SER A 42 3.57 -20.39 -8.12
N LEU A 43 3.28 -19.70 -9.22
CA LEU A 43 2.09 -19.94 -10.05
C LEU A 43 2.28 -21.19 -10.92
N LYS A 44 1.19 -21.90 -11.18
CA LYS A 44 1.20 -23.07 -12.07
C LYS A 44 1.45 -22.61 -13.52
N HIS A 45 2.53 -23.09 -14.14
CA HIS A 45 2.88 -22.94 -15.56
C HIS A 45 2.77 -21.53 -16.16
N GLY A 46 3.82 -20.70 -15.97
CA GLY A 46 4.13 -19.55 -16.84
C GLY A 46 3.13 -18.37 -16.89
N GLY A 47 2.01 -18.44 -16.16
CA GLY A 47 0.95 -17.42 -16.18
C GLY A 47 1.34 -16.06 -15.59
N THR A 48 2.50 -15.95 -14.95
CA THR A 48 2.96 -14.73 -14.26
C THR A 48 3.01 -13.52 -15.20
N TYR A 49 3.49 -13.68 -16.44
CA TYR A 49 3.56 -12.57 -17.41
C TYR A 49 2.18 -12.05 -17.82
N LYS A 50 1.20 -12.96 -17.97
CA LYS A 50 -0.19 -12.58 -18.28
C LYS A 50 -0.81 -11.77 -17.13
N VAL A 51 -0.58 -12.20 -15.90
CA VAL A 51 -1.01 -11.50 -14.68
C VAL A 51 -0.32 -10.14 -14.57
N LEU A 52 0.99 -10.05 -14.76
CA LEU A 52 1.74 -8.80 -14.74
C LEU A 52 1.20 -7.81 -15.78
N LYS A 53 0.93 -8.26 -17.01
CA LYS A 53 0.32 -7.42 -18.04
C LYS A 53 -1.06 -6.92 -17.64
N ASN A 54 -1.87 -7.73 -16.96
CA ASN A 54 -3.17 -7.33 -16.44
C ASN A 54 -3.04 -6.27 -15.33
N LEU A 55 -2.11 -6.47 -14.40
CA LEU A 55 -1.82 -5.53 -13.31
C LEU A 55 -1.32 -4.17 -13.83
N LEU A 56 -0.53 -4.15 -14.91
CA LEU A 56 -0.09 -2.92 -15.56
C LEU A 56 -1.25 -2.16 -16.22
N LYS A 57 -2.21 -2.84 -16.84
CA LYS A 57 -3.42 -2.20 -17.43
C LYS A 57 -4.18 -1.41 -16.37
N HIS A 58 -4.26 -1.95 -15.15
CA HIS A 58 -4.93 -1.32 -14.01
C HIS A 58 -4.03 -0.34 -13.23
N LYS A 59 -2.79 -0.09 -13.69
CA LYS A 59 -1.82 0.81 -13.04
C LYS A 59 -1.49 0.42 -11.59
N LEU A 60 -1.63 -0.86 -11.23
CA LEU A 60 -1.31 -1.40 -9.90
C LEU A 60 0.19 -1.65 -9.74
N LEU A 61 0.85 -1.94 -10.85
CA LEU A 61 2.30 -2.03 -10.97
C LEU A 61 2.80 -0.96 -11.90
N HIS A 62 4.06 -0.58 -11.70
CA HIS A 62 4.83 0.22 -12.64
C HIS A 62 5.98 -0.63 -13.14
N HIS A 63 6.11 -0.69 -14.46
CA HIS A 63 7.22 -1.31 -15.13
C HIS A 63 8.34 -0.28 -15.30
N ASP A 64 9.56 -0.68 -14.97
CA ASP A 64 10.76 0.14 -15.11
C ASP A 64 11.73 -0.61 -16.03
N SER A 65 12.01 -0.01 -17.18
CA SER A 65 12.88 -0.54 -18.23
C SER A 65 14.32 0.00 -18.17
N SER A 66 14.66 0.79 -17.14
CA SER A 66 15.94 1.52 -17.04
C SER A 66 17.21 0.67 -17.14
N LYS A 67 17.15 -0.65 -16.89
CA LYS A 67 18.31 -1.55 -17.07
C LYS A 67 18.62 -1.93 -18.52
N CYS A 68 17.68 -1.75 -19.46
CA CYS A 68 17.95 -2.03 -20.88
C CYS A 68 18.85 -0.98 -21.54
N GLU A 69 18.80 0.29 -21.08
CA GLU A 69 19.59 1.35 -21.71
C GLU A 69 21.10 1.18 -21.47
N GLN A 70 21.54 0.74 -20.29
CA GLN A 70 22.99 0.58 -20.01
C GLN A 70 23.66 -0.58 -20.74
N LYS A 71 22.90 -1.58 -21.24
CA LYS A 71 23.44 -2.70 -22.04
C LYS A 71 23.54 -2.38 -23.53
N MET A 72 23.29 -1.14 -23.96
CA MET A 72 23.62 -0.68 -25.32
C MET A 72 25.13 -0.60 -25.63
N LEU A 73 26.01 -1.00 -24.70
CA LEU A 73 27.46 -0.85 -24.87
C LEU A 73 28.18 -2.03 -25.55
N ASN A 74 27.53 -3.15 -25.86
CA ASN A 74 28.22 -4.26 -26.54
C ASN A 74 27.43 -4.71 -27.77
N ASN A 75 28.13 -4.88 -28.90
CA ASN A 75 27.68 -5.40 -30.20
C ASN A 75 26.92 -6.74 -30.09
N ILE A 76 25.70 -6.71 -29.54
CA ILE A 76 24.85 -7.88 -29.38
C ILE A 76 23.83 -7.86 -30.53
N PRO A 77 23.65 -8.98 -31.25
CA PRO A 77 22.67 -9.06 -32.32
C PRO A 77 21.25 -8.71 -31.84
N ILE A 78 20.49 -7.99 -32.67
CA ILE A 78 19.12 -7.48 -32.38
C ILE A 78 18.17 -8.55 -31.84
N TRP A 79 18.28 -9.79 -32.33
CA TRP A 79 17.47 -10.93 -31.88
C TRP A 79 17.85 -11.43 -30.48
N LEU A 80 19.14 -11.39 -30.13
CA LEU A 80 19.60 -11.65 -28.76
C LEU A 80 19.31 -10.46 -27.83
N PHE A 81 19.33 -9.23 -28.36
CA PHE A 81 18.92 -8.02 -27.62
C PHE A 81 17.44 -8.09 -27.24
N SER A 82 16.55 -8.49 -28.15
CA SER A 82 15.13 -8.68 -27.84
C SER A 82 14.92 -9.77 -26.78
N ALA A 83 15.69 -10.87 -26.81
CA ALA A 83 15.58 -11.93 -25.79
C ALA A 83 16.15 -11.50 -24.43
N LEU A 84 17.28 -10.77 -24.42
CA LEU A 84 17.96 -10.33 -23.20
C LEU A 84 17.26 -9.12 -22.55
N CYS A 85 16.66 -8.22 -23.32
CA CYS A 85 15.87 -7.10 -22.77
C CYS A 85 14.56 -7.59 -22.13
N CYS A 86 13.97 -8.70 -22.60
CA CYS A 86 12.82 -9.32 -21.95
C CYS A 86 13.14 -9.95 -20.58
N LEU A 87 14.42 -10.19 -20.27
CA LEU A 87 14.88 -10.73 -18.98
C LEU A 87 15.07 -9.65 -17.90
N ASP A 88 15.27 -8.39 -18.30
CA ASP A 88 15.49 -7.25 -17.40
C ASP A 88 14.21 -6.42 -17.15
N ASP A 89 13.03 -7.05 -17.20
CA ASP A 89 11.76 -6.42 -16.83
C ASP A 89 11.65 -6.25 -15.31
N GLY A 90 11.85 -5.01 -14.86
CA GLY A 90 11.71 -4.60 -13.49
C GLY A 90 10.30 -4.12 -13.15
N PHE A 91 9.75 -4.54 -12.02
CA PHE A 91 8.45 -4.10 -11.53
C PHE A 91 8.57 -3.46 -10.14
N ARG A 92 7.81 -2.39 -9.94
CA ARG A 92 7.60 -1.77 -8.63
C ARG A 92 6.11 -1.59 -8.36
N LEU A 93 5.74 -1.61 -7.09
CA LEU A 93 4.36 -1.40 -6.65
C LEU A 93 3.99 0.07 -6.71
N THR A 94 2.79 0.38 -7.20
CA THR A 94 2.22 1.74 -7.12
C THR A 94 1.44 1.92 -5.83
N TYR A 95 1.10 3.16 -5.47
CA TYR A 95 0.22 3.44 -4.34
C TYR A 95 -1.12 2.70 -4.47
N LEU A 96 -1.70 2.66 -5.67
CA LEU A 96 -2.95 1.96 -5.93
C LEU A 96 -2.83 0.45 -5.69
N GLY A 97 -1.74 -0.17 -6.15
CA GLY A 97 -1.47 -1.58 -5.86
C GLY A 97 -1.34 -1.86 -4.36
N TYR A 98 -0.71 -0.95 -3.63
CA TYR A 98 -0.56 -1.03 -2.18
C TYR A 98 -1.91 -0.84 -1.44
N ASP A 99 -2.74 0.11 -1.87
CA ASP A 99 -4.11 0.30 -1.37
C ASP A 99 -4.95 -0.97 -1.53
N PHE A 100 -4.86 -1.61 -2.69
CA PHE A 100 -5.65 -2.81 -3.00
C PHE A 100 -5.22 -4.00 -2.15
N LEU A 101 -3.92 -4.17 -1.88
CA LEU A 101 -3.42 -5.17 -0.93
C LEU A 101 -3.94 -4.90 0.48
N ALA A 102 -3.96 -3.63 0.90
CA ALA A 102 -4.46 -3.24 2.21
C ALA A 102 -5.95 -3.58 2.38
N ILE A 103 -6.78 -3.12 1.43
CA ILE A 103 -8.23 -3.35 1.39
C ILE A 103 -8.54 -4.85 1.31
N LYS A 104 -7.84 -5.60 0.45
CA LYS A 104 -8.09 -7.04 0.30
C LYS A 104 -7.89 -7.80 1.61
N THR A 105 -6.88 -7.42 2.39
CA THR A 105 -6.62 -8.07 3.69
C THR A 105 -7.72 -7.74 4.69
N LEU A 106 -8.20 -6.49 4.72
CA LEU A 106 -9.26 -6.05 5.63
C LEU A 106 -10.61 -6.72 5.31
N VAL A 107 -10.94 -6.83 4.02
CA VAL A 107 -12.11 -7.58 3.55
C VAL A 107 -11.97 -9.07 3.90
N ASN A 108 -10.79 -9.67 3.71
CA ASN A 108 -10.57 -11.07 4.08
C ASN A 108 -10.64 -11.32 5.60
N ARG A 109 -10.40 -10.30 6.43
CA ARG A 109 -10.58 -10.36 7.90
C ARG A 109 -12.04 -10.17 8.32
N GLY A 110 -12.93 -9.78 7.40
CA GLY A 110 -14.31 -9.46 7.73
C GLY A 110 -14.50 -8.10 8.40
N VAL A 111 -13.53 -7.17 8.27
CA VAL A 111 -13.64 -5.85 8.92
C VAL A 111 -14.72 -4.99 8.26
N PHE A 112 -14.83 -5.03 6.93
CA PHE A 112 -15.88 -4.35 6.17
C PHE A 112 -16.12 -5.07 4.84
N THR A 113 -17.30 -4.86 4.25
CA THR A 113 -17.74 -5.57 3.04
C THR A 113 -17.83 -4.65 1.83
N SER A 114 -18.18 -3.39 2.05
CA SER A 114 -18.32 -2.40 0.97
C SER A 114 -17.57 -1.12 1.26
N VAL A 115 -17.06 -0.50 0.19
CA VAL A 115 -16.47 0.84 0.23
C VAL A 115 -17.46 1.80 -0.41
N GLY A 116 -17.84 2.82 0.34
CA GLY A 116 -18.76 3.88 -0.07
C GLY A 116 -18.04 5.08 -0.67
N ARG A 117 -18.61 6.26 -0.41
CA ARG A 117 -18.12 7.53 -0.96
C ARG A 117 -16.81 7.97 -0.31
N GLN A 118 -16.10 8.83 -1.03
CA GLN A 118 -14.97 9.57 -0.47
C GLN A 118 -15.50 10.71 0.40
N ILE A 119 -15.14 10.71 1.69
CA ILE A 119 -15.54 11.75 2.65
C ILE A 119 -14.63 12.97 2.49
N GLY A 120 -13.32 12.74 2.37
CA GLY A 120 -12.35 13.82 2.29
C GLY A 120 -11.02 13.40 1.67
N VAL A 121 -10.39 14.36 0.98
CA VAL A 121 -9.02 14.25 0.46
C VAL A 121 -8.15 15.20 1.28
N GLY A 122 -7.28 14.66 2.13
CA GLY A 122 -6.29 15.43 2.85
C GLY A 122 -4.96 15.54 2.09
N LYS A 123 -4.00 16.29 2.66
CA LYS A 123 -2.64 16.41 2.10
C LYS A 123 -1.85 15.10 2.18
N GLU A 124 -2.10 14.32 3.24
CA GLU A 124 -1.33 13.10 3.58
C GLU A 124 -2.18 11.84 3.63
N SER A 125 -3.50 11.97 3.59
CA SER A 125 -4.42 10.85 3.71
C SER A 125 -5.71 11.08 2.96
N ASP A 126 -6.28 10.02 2.42
CA ASP A 126 -7.63 10.02 1.86
C ASP A 126 -8.55 9.27 2.83
N ILE A 127 -9.76 9.79 3.04
CA ILE A 127 -10.77 9.20 3.92
C ILE A 127 -11.94 8.74 3.06
N PHE A 128 -12.31 7.47 3.20
CA PHE A 128 -13.49 6.89 2.56
C PHE A 128 -14.44 6.33 3.62
N GLU A 129 -15.70 6.27 3.26
CA GLU A 129 -16.74 5.59 4.02
C GLU A 129 -16.69 4.09 3.71
N VAL A 130 -16.82 3.22 4.71
CA VAL A 130 -16.93 1.77 4.53
C VAL A 130 -18.06 1.23 5.38
N ALA A 131 -18.70 0.15 4.94
CA ALA A 131 -19.80 -0.46 5.69
C ALA A 131 -19.52 -1.94 5.98
N ASN A 132 -19.88 -2.35 7.19
CA ASN A 132 -19.81 -3.74 7.64
C ASN A 132 -21.00 -4.56 7.13
N GLU A 133 -20.95 -5.87 7.37
CA GLU A 133 -22.07 -6.78 7.11
C GLU A 133 -23.33 -6.37 7.89
N ASP A 134 -23.15 -5.86 9.12
CA ASP A 134 -24.23 -5.39 9.99
C ASP A 134 -24.82 -4.03 9.57
N GLY A 135 -24.27 -3.41 8.52
CA GLY A 135 -24.67 -2.07 8.08
C GLY A 135 -24.09 -0.91 8.91
N THR A 136 -23.25 -1.19 9.90
CA THR A 136 -22.53 -0.14 10.62
C THR A 136 -21.53 0.57 9.71
N ILE A 137 -21.59 1.89 9.70
CA ILE A 137 -20.73 2.73 8.87
C ILE A 137 -19.45 3.06 9.65
N LEU A 138 -18.31 2.76 9.05
CA LEU A 138 -16.98 3.07 9.53
C LEU A 138 -16.27 4.00 8.55
N ALA A 139 -15.14 4.56 8.98
CA ALA A 139 -14.25 5.35 8.14
C ALA A 139 -12.95 4.59 7.91
N ILE A 140 -12.50 4.54 6.65
CA ILE A 140 -11.18 4.03 6.27
C ILE A 140 -10.27 5.20 5.89
N LYS A 141 -9.10 5.26 6.50
CA LYS A 141 -8.08 6.27 6.26
C LYS A 141 -6.88 5.62 5.57
N LEU A 142 -6.60 6.06 4.33
CA LEU A 142 -5.45 5.62 3.55
C LEU A 142 -4.35 6.68 3.61
N HIS A 143 -3.23 6.35 4.24
CA HIS A 143 -2.07 7.24 4.32
C HIS A 143 -1.29 7.23 3.00
N ARG A 144 -1.20 8.38 2.35
CA ARG A 144 -0.48 8.56 1.09
C ARG A 144 0.52 9.71 1.25
N LEU A 145 1.61 9.43 1.95
CA LEU A 145 2.70 10.38 2.12
C LEU A 145 3.45 10.55 0.79
N GLY A 146 3.79 11.79 0.44
CA GLY A 146 4.62 12.09 -0.75
C GLY A 146 3.87 12.61 -1.98
N ARG A 147 2.56 12.94 -1.88
CA ARG A 147 1.79 13.55 -2.98
C ARG A 147 2.16 14.99 -3.30
N ILE A 148 2.57 15.73 -2.28
CA ILE A 148 2.92 17.15 -2.36
C ILE A 148 4.10 17.36 -1.43
N SER A 149 5.11 18.03 -1.97
CA SER A 149 6.47 18.17 -1.46
C SER A 149 6.55 18.45 0.04
N PHE A 150 6.68 17.39 0.84
CA PHE A 150 7.27 17.49 2.16
C PHE A 150 8.79 17.58 2.00
N ARG A 151 9.28 18.77 1.68
CA ARG A 151 10.73 19.05 1.72
C ARG A 151 11.28 18.84 3.14
N ALA A 152 10.45 19.04 4.17
CA ALA A 152 10.81 18.94 5.59
C ALA A 152 10.75 17.52 6.21
N VAL A 153 10.00 16.56 5.63
CA VAL A 153 10.00 15.16 6.14
C VAL A 153 11.36 14.50 5.97
N LYS A 154 12.14 14.94 4.97
CA LYS A 154 13.52 14.51 4.74
C LYS A 154 14.49 14.90 5.87
N SER A 155 14.18 15.94 6.63
CA SER A 155 15.10 16.54 7.61
C SER A 155 14.78 16.22 9.07
N LYS A 156 13.50 16.00 9.43
CA LYS A 156 13.05 15.96 10.84
C LYS A 156 12.63 14.59 11.38
N ARG A 157 12.69 13.49 10.61
CA ARG A 157 12.24 12.16 11.09
C ARG A 157 13.40 11.23 11.42
N ASP A 158 13.47 10.80 12.69
CA ASP A 158 14.48 9.89 13.25
C ASP A 158 14.44 8.44 12.74
N TYR A 159 13.45 8.04 11.94
CA TYR A 159 13.31 6.66 11.43
C TYR A 159 14.31 6.30 10.31
N LEU A 160 15.22 7.23 9.97
CA LEU A 160 16.10 7.19 8.81
C LEU A 160 17.52 6.74 9.12
N ARG A 161 17.71 6.04 10.24
CA ARG A 161 19.01 5.55 10.73
C ARG A 161 19.65 4.52 9.78
N HIS A 162 20.09 4.92 8.59
CA HIS A 162 21.01 4.23 7.67
C HIS A 162 20.44 3.55 6.41
N ARG A 163 19.37 4.09 5.78
CA ARG A 163 18.96 3.64 4.42
C ARG A 163 19.02 4.77 3.39
N SER A 164 19.67 4.50 2.25
CA SER A 164 19.87 5.44 1.14
C SER A 164 18.66 5.55 0.20
N SER A 165 17.80 4.53 0.12
CA SER A 165 16.57 4.52 -0.69
C SER A 165 15.32 4.70 0.18
N TYR A 166 14.52 5.72 -0.15
CA TYR A 166 13.30 6.07 0.60
C TYR A 166 12.08 5.47 -0.09
N ASN A 167 11.49 4.43 0.50
CA ASN A 167 10.20 3.92 0.04
C ASN A 167 9.05 4.67 0.75
N TRP A 168 8.36 5.55 0.04
CA TRP A 168 7.20 6.30 0.55
C TRP A 168 6.06 5.39 1.03
N LEU A 169 5.92 4.18 0.48
CA LEU A 169 4.95 3.17 0.93
C LEU A 169 5.29 2.68 2.35
N TYR A 170 6.59 2.53 2.64
CA TYR A 170 7.06 2.13 3.97
C TYR A 170 6.82 3.23 5.01
N LEU A 171 7.12 4.49 4.65
CA LEU A 171 6.83 5.63 5.53
C LEU A 171 5.33 5.78 5.80
N SER A 172 4.49 5.55 4.78
CA SER A 172 3.03 5.58 4.94
C SER A 172 2.52 4.49 5.88
N ARG A 173 3.15 3.30 5.84
CA ARG A 173 2.87 2.21 6.80
C ARG A 173 3.24 2.59 8.23
N LEU A 174 4.42 3.18 8.46
CA LEU A 174 4.82 3.61 9.80
C LEU A 174 3.91 4.70 10.36
N ALA A 175 3.46 5.63 9.51
CA ALA A 175 2.50 6.66 9.91
C ALA A 175 1.16 6.06 10.36
N ALA A 176 0.61 5.12 9.58
CA ALA A 176 -0.63 4.42 9.92
C ALA A 176 -0.51 3.63 11.24
N LEU A 177 0.60 2.91 11.44
CA LEU A 177 0.83 2.16 12.69
C LEU A 177 0.93 3.09 13.90
N LYS A 178 1.60 4.24 13.76
CA LYS A 178 1.72 5.23 14.82
C LYS A 178 0.37 5.83 15.17
N GLU A 179 -0.44 6.19 14.16
CA GLU A 179 -1.79 6.73 14.39
C GLU A 179 -2.71 5.70 15.05
N PHE A 180 -2.68 4.45 14.59
CA PHE A 180 -3.44 3.35 15.20
C PHE A 180 -3.05 3.13 16.67
N ALA A 181 -1.75 3.13 16.97
CA ALA A 181 -1.26 2.97 18.34
C ALA A 181 -1.72 4.12 19.26
N PHE A 182 -1.74 5.36 18.77
CA PHE A 182 -2.23 6.50 19.56
C PHE A 182 -3.74 6.45 19.79
N MET A 183 -4.53 6.11 18.77
CA MET A 183 -5.98 5.98 18.93
C MET A 183 -6.31 4.84 19.90
N LYS A 184 -5.63 3.70 19.77
CA LYS A 184 -5.84 2.57 20.67
C LYS A 184 -5.43 2.88 22.12
N ALA A 185 -4.31 3.56 22.32
CA ALA A 185 -3.89 4.01 23.65
C ALA A 185 -4.83 5.05 24.26
N ALA A 186 -5.57 5.80 23.44
CA ALA A 186 -6.55 6.78 23.90
C ALA A 186 -7.97 6.20 24.05
N SER A 187 -8.27 5.04 23.46
CA SER A 187 -9.56 4.34 23.59
C SER A 187 -9.56 3.27 24.68
N ASP A 188 -8.42 2.62 24.94
CA ASP A 188 -8.31 1.56 25.92
C ASP A 188 -8.10 2.19 27.31
N ASP A 189 -9.20 2.39 28.06
CA ASP A 189 -9.18 2.72 29.50
C ASP A 189 -8.54 1.60 30.35
N THR A 190 -8.11 0.49 29.73
CA THR A 190 -7.68 -0.73 30.40
C THR A 190 -6.19 -1.02 30.13
N PHE A 191 -5.38 -0.58 31.09
CA PHE A 191 -4.13 -1.21 31.55
C PHE A 191 -2.90 -1.15 30.60
N LEU A 192 -1.94 -0.30 30.99
CA LEU A 192 -0.48 -0.36 30.77
C LEU A 192 0.22 0.59 29.78
N CYS A 193 -0.46 1.26 28.85
CA CYS A 193 0.23 2.27 28.01
C CYS A 193 -0.10 3.69 28.47
N LEU A 194 0.80 4.22 29.31
CA LEU A 194 0.93 5.62 29.76
C LEU A 194 0.12 5.96 31.03
N GLN A 195 0.76 5.75 32.18
CA GLN A 195 0.47 6.45 33.45
C GLN A 195 0.35 7.99 33.32
N ALA A 196 0.73 8.59 32.18
CA ALA A 196 0.63 10.03 31.92
C ALA A 196 -0.64 10.48 31.17
N LEU A 197 -1.44 9.57 30.58
CA LEU A 197 -2.68 9.91 29.85
C LEU A 197 -3.96 9.47 30.57
N GLN A 198 -3.83 8.71 31.67
CA GLN A 198 -4.95 8.16 32.44
C GLN A 198 -5.88 9.21 33.08
N GLU A 199 -5.46 10.48 33.17
CA GLU A 199 -6.27 11.52 33.82
C GLU A 199 -7.35 12.13 32.89
N HIS A 200 -7.32 11.84 31.59
CA HIS A 200 -8.24 12.44 30.64
C HIS A 200 -8.78 11.41 29.63
N SER A 201 -10.08 11.13 29.71
CA SER A 201 -10.84 10.45 28.67
C SER A 201 -10.89 11.35 27.43
N PHE A 202 -9.99 11.12 26.47
CA PHE A 202 -9.96 11.93 25.25
C PHE A 202 -11.04 11.46 24.26
N PRO A 203 -11.86 12.38 23.71
CA PRO A 203 -12.85 12.03 22.70
C PRO A 203 -12.14 11.77 21.36
N VAL A 204 -11.64 10.55 21.18
CA VAL A 204 -11.01 10.08 19.95
C VAL A 204 -11.88 9.04 19.26
N PRO A 205 -11.82 8.92 17.92
CA PRO A 205 -12.45 7.82 17.20
C PRO A 205 -11.89 6.47 17.66
N ASN A 206 -12.76 5.46 17.77
CA ASN A 206 -12.34 4.11 18.11
C ASN A 206 -11.61 3.47 16.91
N ALA A 207 -10.44 2.89 17.15
CA ALA A 207 -9.63 2.23 16.14
C ALA A 207 -9.97 0.74 16.03
N VAL A 208 -10.51 0.33 14.88
CA VAL A 208 -10.99 -1.05 14.67
C VAL A 208 -9.85 -1.97 14.24
N ASP A 209 -9.17 -1.63 13.14
CA ASP A 209 -8.07 -2.44 12.61
C ASP A 209 -7.07 -1.56 11.84
N CYS A 210 -5.84 -2.05 11.71
CA CYS A 210 -4.82 -1.46 10.86
C CYS A 210 -4.19 -2.51 9.95
N ASN A 211 -3.90 -2.11 8.72
CA ASN A 211 -3.15 -2.92 7.80
C ASN A 211 -2.34 -2.06 6.84
N ARG A 212 -1.02 -2.31 6.74
CA ARG A 212 -0.10 -1.52 5.91
C ARG A 212 -0.23 -0.02 6.24
N HIS A 213 -0.62 0.80 5.28
CA HIS A 213 -0.85 2.25 5.39
C HIS A 213 -2.33 2.61 5.56
N CYS A 214 -3.17 1.62 5.88
CA CYS A 214 -4.60 1.77 6.05
C CYS A 214 -4.99 1.63 7.51
N VAL A 215 -5.87 2.51 7.99
CA VAL A 215 -6.45 2.45 9.33
C VAL A 215 -7.98 2.53 9.21
N VAL A 216 -8.68 1.62 9.88
CA VAL A 216 -10.15 1.63 9.98
C VAL A 216 -10.53 2.14 11.36
N MET A 217 -11.44 3.11 11.39
CA MET A 217 -11.90 3.76 12.61
C MET A 217 -13.42 3.97 12.59
N SER A 218 -14.02 4.18 13.76
CA SER A 218 -15.43 4.56 13.86
C SER A 218 -15.68 5.89 13.13
N LEU A 219 -16.79 5.98 12.39
CA LEU A 219 -17.18 7.23 11.77
C LEU A 219 -17.68 8.21 12.83
N VAL A 220 -17.05 9.38 12.93
CA VAL A 220 -17.53 10.49 13.77
C VAL A 220 -18.30 11.46 12.90
N GLN A 221 -19.57 11.69 13.23
CA GLN A 221 -20.40 12.69 12.55
C GLN A 221 -20.10 14.06 13.13
N GLY A 222 -19.35 14.88 12.40
CA GLY A 222 -19.00 16.24 12.80
C GLY A 222 -18.68 17.11 11.59
N TYR A 223 -18.59 18.42 11.83
CA TYR A 223 -18.16 19.42 10.85
C TYR A 223 -16.82 20.01 11.29
N SER A 224 -16.00 20.41 10.31
CA SER A 224 -14.78 21.17 10.59
C SER A 224 -15.15 22.56 11.10
N LEU A 225 -14.53 22.98 12.21
CA LEU A 225 -14.62 24.33 12.76
C LEU A 225 -13.88 25.36 11.89
#